data_AF-T1C7D9-F1
#
_entry.id   AF-T1C7D9-F1
#
_cell.length_a   1.000
_cell.length_b   1.000
_cell.length_c   1.000
_cell.angle_alpha   90.00
_cell.angle_beta   90.00
_cell.angle_gamma   90.00
#
_symmetry.space_group_name_H-M   'P 1'
#
loop_
_entity.id
_entity.type
_entity.pdbx_description
1 polymer ?
#
loop_
_entity_poly.entity_id
_entity_poly.type
_entity_poly.pdbx_seq_one_letter_code
_entity_poly.pdbx_strand_id
1 'polypeptide(L)'
;MAQFQHATAAAHDDANAYQDAILPQVSRTFALTIPALPPMLRRAVANAYLLCRIADTIEDDPALSAESKRYYENAFIDAVAGRIDAHRFAAELAPLLST
;
A
#
# COMPACT_ATOMS: atom_id res chain seq x y z
N MET A 1 -8.81 -24.73 -20.25
CA MET A 1 -7.96 -24.15 -19.18
C MET A 1 -7.17 -22.92 -19.69
N ALA A 2 -7.82 -21.95 -20.34
CA ALA A 2 -7.14 -20.77 -20.92
C ALA A 2 -7.64 -19.41 -20.37
N GLN A 3 -8.67 -19.43 -19.50
CA GLN A 3 -9.32 -18.20 -19.00
C GLN A 3 -8.69 -17.64 -17.71
N PHE A 4 -7.94 -18.44 -16.93
CA PHE A 4 -7.34 -17.99 -15.67
C PHE A 4 -6.08 -17.12 -15.84
N GLN A 5 -5.34 -17.26 -16.95
CA GLN A 5 -4.09 -16.54 -17.20
C GLN A 5 -4.32 -15.07 -17.63
N HIS A 6 -5.45 -14.80 -18.30
CA HIS A 6 -5.79 -13.46 -18.81
C HIS A 6 -6.30 -12.53 -17.70
N ALA A 7 -7.08 -13.06 -16.75
CA ALA A 7 -7.62 -12.29 -15.64
C ALA A 7 -6.53 -11.83 -14.66
N THR A 8 -5.51 -12.66 -14.41
CA THR A 8 -4.37 -12.29 -13.56
C THR A 8 -3.48 -11.23 -14.22
N ALA A 9 -3.25 -11.30 -15.53
CA ALA A 9 -2.47 -10.28 -16.25
C ALA A 9 -3.17 -8.91 -16.23
N ALA A 10 -4.48 -8.87 -16.52
CA ALA A 10 -5.26 -7.63 -16.47
C ALA A 10 -5.33 -7.02 -15.05
N ALA A 11 -5.47 -7.86 -14.01
CA ALA A 11 -5.43 -7.40 -12.62
C ALA A 11 -4.05 -6.85 -12.22
N HIS A 12 -2.96 -7.40 -12.76
CA HIS A 12 -1.62 -6.85 -12.54
C HIS A 12 -1.40 -5.52 -13.25
N ASP A 13 -1.95 -5.35 -14.45
CA ASP A 13 -1.87 -4.08 -15.18
C ASP A 13 -2.64 -2.96 -14.47
N ASP A 14 -3.84 -3.27 -13.93
CA ASP A 14 -4.62 -2.33 -13.11
C ASP A 14 -3.88 -1.93 -11.82
N ALA A 15 -3.26 -2.90 -11.14
CA ALA A 15 -2.47 -2.64 -9.93
C ALA A 15 -1.23 -1.77 -10.20
N ASN A 16 -0.54 -1.99 -11.32
CA ASN A 16 0.61 -1.16 -11.70
C ASN A 16 0.16 0.26 -12.10
N ALA A 17 -0.95 0.39 -12.84
CA ALA A 17 -1.52 1.69 -13.18
C ALA A 17 -1.93 2.48 -11.92
N TYR A 18 -2.53 1.80 -10.94
CA TYR A 18 -2.83 2.40 -9.64
C TYR A 18 -1.56 2.84 -8.90
N GLN A 19 -0.52 2.00 -8.85
CA GLN A 19 0.77 2.33 -8.24
C GLN A 19 1.36 3.62 -8.83
N ASP A 20 1.39 3.73 -10.16
CA ASP A 20 1.91 4.91 -10.86
C ASP A 20 1.06 6.16 -10.59
N ALA A 21 -0.26 6.01 -10.45
CA ALA A 21 -1.17 7.12 -10.18
C ALA A 21 -1.14 7.59 -8.71
N ILE A 22 -0.96 6.70 -7.74
CA ILE A 22 -0.99 7.04 -6.32
C ILE A 22 0.33 7.63 -5.83
N LEU A 23 1.47 7.19 -6.37
CA LEU A 23 2.79 7.58 -5.89
C LEU A 23 3.02 9.11 -5.86
N PRO A 24 2.64 9.90 -6.89
CA PRO A 24 2.76 11.35 -6.87
C PRO A 24 1.87 12.05 -5.83
N GLN A 25 0.78 11.40 -5.42
CA GLN A 25 -0.17 11.96 -4.45
C GLN A 25 0.35 11.83 -3.02
N VAL A 26 1.17 10.80 -2.76
CA VAL A 26 1.70 10.51 -1.42
C VAL A 26 3.18 10.86 -1.26
N SER A 27 3.87 11.24 -2.35
CA SER A 27 5.28 11.64 -2.31
C SER A 27 5.70 12.59 -3.43
N ARG A 28 6.27 13.74 -3.10
CA ARG A 28 6.87 14.63 -4.11
C ARG A 28 8.23 14.12 -4.59
N THR A 29 9.11 13.71 -3.68
CA THR A 29 10.49 13.32 -4.02
C THR A 29 10.55 11.93 -4.63
N PHE A 30 9.89 10.93 -4.01
CA PHE A 30 9.96 9.56 -4.53
C PHE A 30 9.20 9.36 -5.83
N ALA A 31 8.19 10.19 -6.12
CA ALA A 31 7.55 10.20 -7.44
C ALA A 31 8.48 10.63 -8.58
N LEU A 32 9.57 11.35 -8.28
CA LEU A 32 10.59 11.69 -9.27
C LEU A 32 11.70 10.63 -9.35
N THR A 33 12.11 10.07 -8.21
CA THR A 33 13.28 9.18 -8.16
C THR A 33 12.96 7.72 -8.47
N ILE A 34 11.77 7.22 -8.08
CA ILE A 34 11.38 5.82 -8.32
C ILE A 34 11.22 5.52 -9.82
N PRO A 35 10.60 6.37 -10.65
CA PRO A 35 10.53 6.13 -12.10
C PRO A 35 11.91 6.03 -12.77
N ALA A 36 12.92 6.73 -12.24
CA ALA A 36 14.29 6.73 -12.74
C ALA A 36 15.08 5.46 -12.42
N LEU A 37 14.54 4.56 -11.58
CA LEU A 37 15.17 3.28 -11.29
C LEU A 37 15.16 2.34 -12.53
N PRO A 38 16.11 1.38 -12.59
CA PRO A 38 16.06 0.31 -13.58
C PRO A 38 14.69 -0.39 -13.57
N PRO A 39 14.16 -0.80 -14.73
CA PRO A 39 12.82 -1.40 -14.82
C PRO A 39 12.57 -2.57 -13.85
N MET A 40 13.61 -3.38 -13.57
CA MET A 40 13.53 -4.50 -12.65
C MET A 40 13.32 -4.10 -11.18
N LEU A 41 13.72 -2.87 -10.78
CA LEU A 41 13.62 -2.40 -9.40
C LEU A 41 12.40 -1.51 -9.17
N ARG A 42 11.93 -0.81 -10.20
CA ARG A 42 10.87 0.21 -10.09
C ARG A 42 9.65 -0.30 -9.32
N ARG A 43 9.07 -1.42 -9.75
CA ARG A 43 7.86 -1.99 -9.14
C ARG A 43 8.06 -2.40 -7.69
N ALA A 44 9.19 -3.05 -7.39
CA ALA A 44 9.48 -3.52 -6.04
C ALA A 44 9.68 -2.36 -5.07
N VAL A 45 10.46 -1.35 -5.48
CA VAL A 45 10.72 -0.16 -4.66
C VAL A 45 9.47 0.70 -4.50
N ALA A 46 8.66 0.87 -5.54
CA ALA A 46 7.38 1.57 -5.45
C ALA A 46 6.42 0.90 -4.45
N ASN A 47 6.26 -0.42 -4.52
CA ASN A 47 5.44 -1.15 -3.54
C ASN A 47 5.99 -1.04 -2.12
N ALA A 48 7.31 -1.23 -1.94
CA ALA A 48 7.94 -1.08 -0.62
C ALA A 48 7.69 0.32 -0.04
N TYR A 49 7.84 1.36 -0.87
CA TYR A 49 7.56 2.74 -0.46
C TYR A 49 6.08 2.93 -0.05
N LEU A 50 5.13 2.45 -0.85
CA LEU A 50 3.71 2.60 -0.54
C LEU A 50 3.31 1.85 0.74
N LEU A 51 3.88 0.67 0.98
CA LEU A 51 3.67 -0.07 2.22
C LEU A 51 4.24 0.66 3.43
N CYS A 52 5.47 1.20 3.33
CA CYS A 52 6.03 2.03 4.39
C CYS A 52 5.19 3.29 4.61
N ARG A 53 4.67 3.92 3.55
CA ARG A 53 3.83 5.12 3.70
C ARG A 53 2.56 4.86 4.50
N ILE A 54 1.96 3.67 4.36
CA ILE A 54 0.82 3.24 5.18
C ILE A 54 1.24 3.04 6.64
N ALA A 55 2.38 2.39 6.88
CA ALA A 55 2.93 2.22 8.22
C ALA A 55 3.19 3.59 8.90
N ASP A 56 3.83 4.51 8.20
CA ASP A 56 4.06 5.89 8.67
C ASP A 56 2.73 6.59 8.99
N THR A 57 1.70 6.41 8.17
CA THR A 57 0.36 6.98 8.44
C THR A 57 -0.22 6.45 9.74
N ILE A 58 -0.06 5.17 10.07
CA ILE A 58 -0.54 4.60 11.34
C ILE A 58 0.30 5.12 12.51
N GLU A 59 1.64 5.10 12.37
CA GLU A 59 2.59 5.49 13.40
C GLU A 59 2.45 6.97 13.78
N ASP A 60 2.30 7.85 12.80
CA ASP A 60 2.30 9.30 12.99
C ASP A 60 0.92 9.89 13.29
N ASP A 61 -0.18 9.13 13.16
CA ASP A 61 -1.52 9.69 13.34
C ASP A 61 -1.75 10.18 14.78
N PRO A 62 -2.16 11.45 14.99
CA PRO A 62 -2.36 12.00 16.33
C PRO A 62 -3.68 11.55 17.00
N ALA A 63 -4.68 11.08 16.25
CA ALA A 63 -5.96 10.63 16.81
C ALA A 63 -5.89 9.19 17.36
N LEU A 64 -4.92 8.39 16.92
CA LEU A 64 -4.74 7.02 17.39
C LEU A 64 -4.01 7.00 18.74
N SER A 65 -4.58 6.29 19.72
CA SER A 65 -3.88 5.96 20.96
C SER A 65 -2.71 5.00 20.68
N ALA A 66 -1.74 4.93 21.60
CA ALA A 66 -0.61 4.00 21.47
C ALA A 66 -1.07 2.52 21.34
N GLU A 67 -2.17 2.16 22.02
CA GLU A 67 -2.77 0.83 21.91
C GLU A 67 -3.38 0.59 20.52
N SER A 68 -4.14 1.56 20.00
CA SER A 68 -4.72 1.48 18.66
C SER A 68 -3.64 1.41 17.59
N LYS A 69 -2.57 2.20 17.70
CA LYS A 69 -1.41 2.13 16.78
C LYS A 69 -0.84 0.72 16.75
N ARG A 70 -0.57 0.15 17.93
CA ARG A 70 0.00 -1.20 18.03
C ARG A 70 -0.93 -2.27 17.46
N TYR A 71 -2.24 -2.15 17.68
CA TYR A 71 -3.22 -3.06 17.10
C TYR A 71 -3.19 -2.99 15.56
N TYR A 72 -3.29 -1.78 15.00
CA TYR A 72 -3.36 -1.60 13.55
C TYR A 72 -2.04 -1.86 12.82
N GLU A 73 -0.89 -1.65 13.45
CA GLU A 73 0.41 -2.10 12.93
C GLU A 73 0.46 -3.63 12.77
N ASN A 74 0.02 -4.39 13.77
CA ASN A 74 -0.01 -5.85 13.68
C ASN A 74 -1.03 -6.31 12.63
N ALA A 75 -2.21 -5.70 12.62
CA ALA A 75 -3.23 -5.98 11.61
C ALA A 75 -2.74 -5.66 10.18
N PHE A 76 -1.96 -4.59 10.01
CA PHE A 76 -1.35 -4.24 8.73
C PHE A 76 -0.37 -5.33 8.27
N ILE A 77 0.49 -5.83 9.17
CA ILE A 77 1.40 -6.95 8.88
C ILE A 77 0.59 -8.20 8.48
N ASP A 78 -0.51 -8.50 9.18
CA ASP A 78 -1.39 -9.62 8.87
C ASP A 78 -2.07 -9.45 7.50
N ALA A 79 -2.50 -8.23 7.14
CA ALA A 79 -3.11 -7.94 5.84
C ALA A 79 -2.11 -8.11 4.70
N VAL A 80 -0.90 -7.56 4.85
CA VAL A 80 0.19 -7.68 3.85
C VAL A 80 0.60 -9.14 3.66
N ALA A 81 0.60 -9.93 4.73
CA ALA A 81 0.88 -11.36 4.68
C ALA A 81 -0.30 -12.22 4.21
N GLY A 82 -1.45 -11.62 3.88
CA GLY A 82 -2.65 -12.32 3.43
C GLY A 82 -3.35 -13.16 4.51
N ARG A 83 -3.07 -12.90 5.80
CA ARG A 83 -3.71 -13.58 6.94
C ARG A 83 -5.10 -13.00 7.26
N ILE A 84 -5.33 -11.75 6.92
CA ILE A 84 -6.64 -11.09 7.01
C ILE A 84 -6.98 -10.39 5.69
N ASP A 85 -8.26 -10.05 5.51
CA ASP A 85 -8.72 -9.31 4.34
C ASP A 85 -8.28 -7.84 4.39
N ALA A 86 -7.55 -7.40 3.37
CA ALA A 86 -6.99 -6.05 3.31
C ALA A 86 -8.06 -4.96 3.13
N HIS A 87 -9.16 -5.26 2.43
CA HIS A 87 -10.25 -4.31 2.24
C HIS A 87 -10.98 -4.02 3.55
N ARG A 88 -11.25 -5.06 4.33
CA ARG A 88 -11.81 -4.96 5.68
C ARG A 88 -10.89 -4.18 6.61
N PHE A 89 -9.60 -4.51 6.63
CA PHE A 89 -8.61 -3.76 7.41
C PHE A 89 -8.66 -2.25 7.07
N ALA A 90 -8.65 -1.90 5.77
CA ALA A 90 -8.70 -0.51 5.35
C ALA A 90 -10.03 0.18 5.74
N ALA A 91 -11.17 -0.51 5.61
CA ALA A 91 -12.47 0.02 5.98
C ALA A 91 -12.64 0.27 7.48
N GLU A 92 -11.98 -0.54 8.33
CA GLU A 92 -11.96 -0.37 9.77
C GLU A 92 -11.01 0.77 10.21
N LEU A 93 -9.82 0.86 9.61
CA LEU A 93 -8.81 1.87 9.97
C LEU A 93 -9.13 3.26 9.44
N ALA A 94 -9.54 3.39 8.17
CA ALA A 94 -9.64 4.69 7.49
C ALA A 94 -10.52 5.73 8.21
N PRO A 95 -11.68 5.39 8.81
CA PRO A 95 -12.50 6.36 9.53
C PRO A 95 -11.88 6.89 10.83
N LEU A 96 -10.79 6.26 11.31
CA LEU A 96 -10.12 6.62 12.55
C LEU A 96 -8.90 7.53 12.32
N LEU A 97 -8.42 7.64 11.09
CA LEU A 97 -7.28 8.47 10.73
C LEU A 97 -7.68 9.95 10.68
N SER A 98 -6.74 10.80 11.04
CA SER A 98 -6.89 12.27 11.11
C SER A 98 -6.76 12.98 9.76
N THR A 99 -6.58 12.22 8.67
CA THR A 99 -6.37 12.74 7.30
C THR A 99 -7.55 13.50 6.73
#